data_AF-A0A4P7KPV9-F1
#
_entry.id   AF-A0A4P7KPV9-F1
#
_cell.length_a   1.000
_cell.length_b   1.000
_cell.length_c   1.000
_cell.angle_alpha   90.00
_cell.angle_beta   90.00
_cell.angle_gamma   90.00
#
_symmetry.space_group_name_H-M   'P 1'
#
loop_
_entity.id
_entity.type
_entity.pdbx_description
1 polymer ?
#
loop_
_entity_poly.entity_id
_entity_poly.type
_entity_poly.pdbx_seq_one_letter_code
_entity_poly.pdbx_strand_id
1 'polypeptide(L)'
;MKGIRGIRNNNPGNIDYHPKNQWLGQLPFDSRIEPRFCRFILPEYGVRALMKLLQNYHLSGFNTIEKIIHRWAPSVENETAIYIHRVADALKVKPTETIDPFDKNTVIELAKAIIFHENGQQPYEQTLFEKAFATL
;
A
#
# COMPACT_ATOMS: atom_id res chain seq x y z
N MET A 1 -3.15 24.27 6.64
CA MET A 1 -3.96 23.03 6.62
C MET A 1 -3.04 21.84 6.85
N LYS A 2 -3.42 20.89 7.72
CA LYS A 2 -2.64 19.68 7.96
C LYS A 2 -2.91 18.72 6.79
N GLY A 3 -1.96 18.55 5.88
CA GLY A 3 -2.13 17.68 4.69
C GLY A 3 -2.43 16.23 5.05
N ILE A 4 -2.94 15.46 4.08
CA ILE A 4 -3.32 14.05 4.24
C ILE A 4 -2.14 13.26 4.82
N ARG A 5 -2.39 12.49 5.90
CA ARG A 5 -1.33 11.86 6.72
C ARG A 5 -0.39 10.99 5.89
N GLY A 6 -0.92 10.07 5.08
CA GLY A 6 -0.09 9.14 4.29
C GLY A 6 0.85 9.89 3.35
N ILE A 7 0.33 10.89 2.65
CA ILE A 7 1.11 11.76 1.75
C ILE A 7 2.17 12.54 2.51
N ARG A 8 1.81 13.19 3.64
CA ARG A 8 2.74 13.95 4.49
C ARG A 8 3.86 13.07 5.05
N ASN A 9 3.55 11.82 5.38
CA ASN A 9 4.50 10.88 5.97
C ASN A 9 5.37 10.17 4.91
N ASN A 10 5.20 10.48 3.61
CA ASN A 10 5.74 9.69 2.50
C ASN A 10 5.41 8.19 2.61
N ASN A 11 4.29 7.88 3.27
CA ASN A 11 3.78 6.53 3.52
C ASN A 11 2.35 6.43 2.98
N PRO A 12 2.19 6.43 1.65
CA PRO A 12 0.87 6.55 1.05
C PRO A 12 0.00 5.30 1.24
N GLY A 13 0.59 4.16 1.59
CA GLY A 13 -0.16 2.96 2.01
C GLY A 13 -0.58 2.96 3.48
N ASN A 14 -0.23 3.98 4.28
CA ASN A 14 -0.45 3.97 5.74
C ASN A 14 0.10 2.70 6.42
N ILE A 15 1.31 2.28 6.06
CA ILE A 15 1.96 1.10 6.67
C ILE A 15 2.27 1.38 8.14
N ASP A 16 1.82 0.51 9.03
CA ASP A 16 2.09 0.56 10.46
C ASP A 16 3.58 0.37 10.76
N TYR A 17 4.08 1.14 11.73
CA TYR A 17 5.43 0.96 12.24
C TYR A 17 5.53 -0.33 13.05
N HIS A 18 6.62 -1.07 12.84
CA HIS A 18 6.98 -2.20 13.66
C HIS A 18 8.50 -2.25 13.83
N PRO A 19 9.05 -2.42 15.05
CA PRO A 19 10.49 -2.32 15.30
C PRO A 19 11.33 -3.41 14.61
N LYS A 20 10.72 -4.53 14.22
CA LYS A 20 11.39 -5.59 13.45
C LYS A 20 11.43 -5.33 11.94
N ASN A 21 10.66 -4.36 11.44
CA ASN A 21 10.64 -4.01 10.02
C ASN A 21 11.69 -2.94 9.77
N GLN A 22 12.62 -3.22 8.85
CA GLN A 22 13.66 -2.29 8.44
C GLN A 22 13.45 -1.92 6.98
N TRP A 23 12.50 -1.02 6.72
CA TRP A 23 12.24 -0.59 5.35
C TRP A 23 13.34 0.36 4.87
N LEU A 24 13.79 0.17 3.63
CA LEU A 24 14.71 1.10 2.98
C LEU A 24 14.12 2.51 2.97
N GLY A 25 14.90 3.51 3.37
CA GLY A 25 14.47 4.92 3.41
C GLY A 25 13.46 5.25 4.52
N GLN A 26 13.19 4.33 5.45
CA GLN A 26 12.38 4.63 6.63
C GLN A 26 13.14 5.55 7.60
N LEU A 27 12.46 6.60 8.04
CA LEU A 27 12.97 7.51 9.06
C LEU A 27 12.92 6.85 10.46
N PRO A 28 13.80 7.26 11.39
CA PRO A 28 13.70 6.84 12.78
C PRO A 28 12.30 7.09 13.34
N PHE A 29 11.78 6.10 14.06
CA PHE A 29 10.48 6.21 14.71
C PHE A 29 10.52 7.26 15.82
N ASP A 30 9.54 8.17 15.81
CA ASP A 30 9.33 9.17 16.85
C ASP A 30 7.84 9.34 17.07
N SER A 31 7.34 8.78 18.17
CA SER A 31 5.91 8.78 18.50
C SER A 31 5.34 10.17 18.77
N ARG A 32 6.20 11.17 19.02
CA ARG A 32 5.78 12.58 19.16
C ARG A 32 5.43 13.21 17.82
N ILE A 33 5.95 12.65 16.72
CA ILE A 33 5.70 13.13 15.35
C ILE A 33 4.65 12.27 14.66
N GLU A 34 4.79 10.95 14.71
CA GLU A 34 3.84 9.98 14.17
C GLU A 34 3.76 8.76 15.10
N PRO A 35 2.66 8.59 15.87
CA PRO A 35 2.58 7.57 16.92
C PRO A 35 2.38 6.14 16.40
N ARG A 36 1.95 5.96 15.14
CA ARG A 36 1.53 4.64 14.63
C ARG A 36 2.22 4.24 13.35
N PHE A 37 2.33 5.13 12.39
CA PHE A 37 2.72 4.77 11.02
C PHE A 37 4.21 4.97 10.76
N CYS A 38 4.75 4.21 9.80
CA CYS A 38 6.06 4.49 9.22
C CYS A 38 6.09 5.90 8.61
N ARG A 39 7.28 6.51 8.61
CA ARG A 39 7.59 7.70 7.82
C ARG A 39 8.80 7.40 6.94
N PHE A 40 8.81 7.93 5.74
CA PHE A 40 9.88 7.71 4.77
C PHE A 40 10.54 9.01 4.35
N ILE A 41 11.81 8.94 3.94
CA ILE A 41 12.55 10.11 3.46
C ILE A 41 11.94 10.69 2.17
N LEU A 42 11.43 9.83 1.29
CA LEU A 42 10.80 10.19 0.02
C LEU A 42 9.64 9.22 -0.29
N PRO A 43 8.61 9.66 -1.04
CA PRO A 43 7.41 8.85 -1.30
C PRO A 43 7.68 7.55 -2.05
N GLU A 44 8.70 7.48 -2.92
CA GLU A 44 9.07 6.24 -3.61
C GLU A 44 9.42 5.10 -2.63
N TYR A 45 10.01 5.40 -1.47
CA TYR A 45 10.34 4.39 -0.47
C TYR A 45 9.09 3.85 0.23
N GLY A 46 8.09 4.69 0.47
CA GLY A 46 6.79 4.26 1.00
C GLY A 46 6.01 3.42 0.01
N VAL A 47 6.00 3.80 -1.28
CA VAL A 47 5.39 3.00 -2.35
C VAL A 47 6.11 1.66 -2.52
N ARG A 48 7.44 1.65 -2.47
CA ARG A 48 8.25 0.43 -2.51
C ARG A 48 7.92 -0.50 -1.33
N ALA A 49 7.81 0.04 -0.11
CA ALA A 49 7.43 -0.74 1.07
C ALA A 49 6.03 -1.35 0.91
N LEU A 50 5.07 -0.60 0.35
CA LEU A 50 3.74 -1.08 0.03
C LEU A 50 3.80 -2.25 -0.96
N MET A 51 4.45 -2.08 -2.10
CA MET A 51 4.61 -3.14 -3.12
C MET A 51 5.29 -4.39 -2.55
N LYS A 52 6.34 -4.24 -1.75
CA LYS A 52 7.04 -5.36 -1.11
C LYS A 52 6.16 -6.10 -0.11
N LEU A 53 5.31 -5.38 0.63
CA LEU A 53 4.35 -5.99 1.54
C LEU A 53 3.29 -6.80 0.79
N LEU A 54 2.82 -6.30 -0.36
CA LEU A 54 1.87 -7.01 -1.23
C LEU A 54 2.48 -8.30 -1.82
N GLN A 55 3.75 -8.28 -2.24
CA GLN A 55 4.47 -9.50 -2.66
C GLN A 55 4.59 -10.51 -1.52
N ASN A 56 4.93 -10.06 -0.31
CA ASN A 56 5.00 -10.93 0.86
C ASN A 56 3.64 -11.55 1.24
N TYR A 57 2.55 -10.78 1.08
CA TYR A 57 1.19 -11.29 1.27
C TYR A 57 0.86 -12.39 0.26
N HIS A 58 1.19 -12.18 -1.01
CA HIS A 58 1.01 -13.22 -2.03
C HIS A 58 1.82 -14.49 -1.71
N LEU A 59 3.08 -14.36 -1.31
CA LEU A 59 3.92 -15.49 -0.86
C LEU A 59 3.34 -16.23 0.35
N SER A 60 2.52 -15.55 1.15
CA SER A 60 1.84 -16.12 2.33
C SER A 60 0.43 -16.64 2.01
N GLY A 61 0.03 -16.73 0.73
CA GLY A 61 -1.25 -17.28 0.29
C GLY A 61 -2.41 -16.26 0.22
N PHE A 62 -2.15 -14.98 0.46
CA PHE A 62 -3.10 -13.89 0.24
C PHE A 62 -2.99 -13.43 -1.22
N ASN A 63 -3.56 -14.21 -2.12
CA ASN A 63 -3.32 -14.13 -3.56
C ASN A 63 -4.51 -13.56 -4.37
N THR A 64 -5.58 -13.13 -3.71
CA THR A 64 -6.75 -12.48 -4.31
C THR A 64 -6.97 -11.10 -3.69
N ILE A 65 -7.70 -10.20 -4.37
CA ILE A 65 -8.01 -8.87 -3.82
C ILE A 65 -8.72 -8.99 -2.47
N GLU A 66 -9.72 -9.87 -2.38
CA GLU A 66 -10.45 -10.13 -1.14
C GLU A 66 -9.50 -10.49 0.03
N LYS A 67 -8.62 -11.47 -0.17
CA LYS A 67 -7.67 -11.91 0.86
C LYS A 67 -6.66 -10.82 1.22
N ILE A 68 -6.14 -10.11 0.22
CA ILE A 68 -5.17 -9.04 0.42
C ILE A 68 -5.78 -7.93 1.26
N ILE A 69 -6.98 -7.46 0.90
CA ILE A 69 -7.63 -6.34 1.59
C ILE A 69 -8.11 -6.74 2.99
N HIS A 70 -8.65 -7.95 3.18
CA HIS A 70 -8.94 -8.45 4.54
C HIS A 70 -7.70 -8.48 5.43
N ARG A 71 -6.53 -8.83 4.86
CA ARG A 71 -5.26 -8.80 5.60
C ARG A 71 -4.75 -7.38 5.84
N TRP A 72 -4.95 -6.48 4.87
CA TRP A 72 -4.47 -5.09 4.87
C TRP A 72 -5.25 -4.22 5.86
N ALA A 73 -6.57 -4.30 5.81
CA ALA A 73 -7.49 -3.51 6.63
C ALA A 73 -8.56 -4.44 7.24
N PRO A 74 -8.27 -5.11 8.36
CA PRO A 74 -9.25 -5.94 9.06
C PRO A 74 -10.28 -5.03 9.76
N SER A 75 -11.33 -4.65 9.04
CA SER A 75 -12.42 -3.79 9.56
C SER A 75 -13.81 -4.38 9.31
N VAL A 76 -14.81 -3.70 9.89
CA VAL A 76 -16.25 -3.97 9.81
C VAL A 76 -16.67 -4.26 8.36
N GLU A 77 -17.45 -5.32 8.17
CA GLU A 77 -17.72 -5.97 6.86
C GLU A 77 -18.04 -4.99 5.71
N ASN A 78 -18.83 -3.94 5.97
CA ASN A 78 -19.28 -3.00 4.93
C ASN A 78 -18.14 -2.15 4.33
N GLU A 79 -17.22 -1.65 5.14
CA GLU A 79 -16.09 -0.83 4.66
C GLU A 79 -15.11 -1.68 3.86
N THR A 80 -14.90 -2.91 4.32
CA THR A 80 -14.02 -3.87 3.68
C THR A 80 -14.56 -4.32 2.32
N ALA A 81 -15.88 -4.55 2.20
CA ALA A 81 -16.52 -4.88 0.93
C ALA A 81 -16.35 -3.75 -0.11
N ILE A 82 -16.56 -2.49 0.28
CA ILE A 82 -16.37 -1.33 -0.61
C ILE A 82 -14.91 -1.22 -1.06
N TYR A 83 -13.95 -1.46 -0.16
CA TYR A 83 -12.53 -1.47 -0.48
C TYR A 83 -12.21 -2.56 -1.51
N ILE A 84 -12.64 -3.79 -1.25
CA ILE A 84 -12.45 -4.94 -2.15
C ILE A 84 -12.99 -4.63 -3.55
N HIS A 85 -14.23 -4.14 -3.66
CA HIS A 85 -14.83 -3.81 -4.95
C HIS A 85 -14.07 -2.71 -5.69
N ARG A 86 -13.72 -1.61 -5.01
CA ARG A 86 -12.95 -0.51 -5.63
C ARG A 86 -11.60 -0.98 -6.18
N VAL A 87 -10.89 -1.83 -5.44
CA VAL A 87 -9.59 -2.34 -5.87
C VAL A 87 -9.74 -3.36 -7.01
N ALA A 88 -10.73 -4.26 -6.92
CA ALA A 88 -11.02 -5.22 -7.97
C ALA A 88 -11.39 -4.54 -9.29
N ASP A 89 -12.23 -3.51 -9.24
CA ASP A 89 -12.64 -2.71 -10.40
C ASP A 89 -11.45 -1.98 -11.03
N ALA A 90 -10.56 -1.41 -10.22
CA ALA A 90 -9.35 -0.75 -10.71
C ALA A 90 -8.44 -1.71 -11.48
N LEU A 91 -8.34 -2.97 -11.04
CA LEU A 91 -7.53 -4.00 -11.69
C LEU A 91 -8.27 -4.78 -12.77
N LYS A 92 -9.60 -4.57 -12.92
CA LYS A 92 -10.48 -5.29 -13.85
C LYS A 92 -10.47 -6.81 -13.63
N VAL A 93 -10.42 -7.23 -12.38
CA VAL A 93 -10.42 -8.65 -11.97
C VAL A 93 -11.60 -8.92 -11.03
N LYS A 94 -11.97 -10.19 -10.83
CA LYS A 94 -12.92 -10.52 -9.76
C LYS A 94 -12.23 -10.46 -8.38
N PRO A 95 -12.94 -10.12 -7.29
CA PRO A 95 -12.38 -10.13 -5.93
C PRO A 95 -11.68 -11.44 -5.52
N THR A 96 -12.19 -12.56 -6.02
CA THR A 96 -11.72 -13.94 -5.76
C THR A 96 -10.72 -14.45 -6.80
N GLU A 97 -10.43 -13.67 -7.84
CA GLU A 97 -9.45 -14.03 -8.86
C GLU A 97 -8.04 -13.90 -8.31
N THR A 98 -7.17 -14.85 -8.67
CA THR A 98 -5.77 -14.80 -8.27
C THR A 98 -5.05 -13.74 -9.10
N ILE A 99 -4.29 -12.89 -8.43
CA ILE A 99 -3.44 -11.87 -9.05
C ILE A 99 -1.97 -12.12 -8.73
N ASP A 100 -1.08 -11.68 -9.61
CA ASP A 100 0.37 -11.82 -9.46
C ASP A 100 1.05 -10.44 -9.23
N PRO A 101 1.41 -10.09 -7.97
CA PRO A 101 2.12 -8.84 -7.68
C PRO A 101 3.63 -8.91 -7.99
N PHE A 102 4.13 -9.99 -8.59
CA PHE A 102 5.46 -10.00 -9.21
C PHE A 102 5.41 -9.43 -10.64
N ASP A 103 4.23 -9.43 -11.28
CA ASP A 103 4.01 -8.61 -12.47
C ASP A 103 4.03 -7.12 -12.11
N LYS A 104 4.82 -6.36 -12.89
CA LYS A 104 5.03 -4.93 -12.67
C LYS A 104 3.72 -4.15 -12.77
N ASN A 105 2.90 -4.42 -13.78
CA ASN A 105 1.69 -3.64 -13.99
C ASN A 105 0.66 -3.95 -12.90
N THR A 106 0.50 -5.22 -12.55
CA THR A 106 -0.39 -5.65 -11.47
C THR A 106 -0.05 -4.98 -10.14
N VAL A 107 1.22 -5.01 -9.70
CA VAL A 107 1.58 -4.44 -8.39
C VAL A 107 1.52 -2.91 -8.37
N ILE A 108 1.79 -2.24 -9.50
CA ILE A 108 1.64 -0.79 -9.64
C ILE A 108 0.17 -0.38 -9.54
N GLU A 109 -0.72 -1.04 -10.29
CA GLU A 109 -2.16 -0.72 -10.24
C GLU A 109 -2.77 -1.06 -8.88
N LEU A 110 -2.34 -2.16 -8.26
CA LEU A 110 -2.74 -2.50 -6.89
C LEU A 110 -2.28 -1.43 -5.88
N ALA A 111 -1.02 -0.98 -5.97
CA ALA A 111 -0.50 0.07 -5.11
C ALA A 111 -1.27 1.39 -5.31
N LYS A 112 -1.55 1.79 -6.56
CA LYS A 112 -2.35 2.99 -6.85
C LYS A 112 -3.75 2.92 -6.25
N ALA A 113 -4.44 1.80 -6.42
CA ALA A 113 -5.79 1.59 -5.90
C ALA A 113 -5.84 1.67 -4.37
N ILE A 114 -4.88 1.04 -3.69
CA ILE A 114 -4.72 1.13 -2.22
C ILE A 114 -4.46 2.58 -1.80
N ILE A 115 -3.50 3.26 -2.43
CA ILE A 115 -3.16 4.65 -2.10
C ILE A 115 -4.37 5.57 -2.27
N PHE A 116 -5.13 5.40 -3.36
CA PHE A 116 -6.35 6.18 -3.60
C PHE A 116 -7.38 5.94 -2.50
N HIS A 117 -7.61 4.68 -2.11
CA HIS A 117 -8.53 4.36 -1.03
C HIS A 117 -8.09 4.97 0.31
N GLU A 118 -6.81 4.81 0.66
CA GLU A 118 -6.22 5.26 1.93
C GLU A 118 -6.19 6.78 2.12
N ASN A 119 -6.10 7.53 1.01
CA ASN A 119 -5.87 8.98 1.05
C ASN A 119 -6.99 9.77 0.36
N GLY A 120 -7.97 9.12 -0.26
CA GLY A 120 -8.95 9.76 -1.14
C GLY A 120 -8.37 10.32 -2.44
N GLN A 121 -7.07 10.13 -2.67
CA GLN A 121 -6.35 10.56 -3.87
C GLN A 121 -5.07 9.74 -4.05
N GLN A 122 -4.63 9.63 -5.29
CA GLN A 122 -3.35 9.07 -5.67
C GLN A 122 -2.59 10.17 -6.43
N PRO A 123 -1.76 10.99 -5.76
CA PRO A 123 -1.21 12.22 -6.34
C PRO A 123 0.16 12.03 -7.02
N TYR A 124 0.59 10.79 -7.24
CA TYR A 124 1.93 10.47 -7.72
C TYR A 124 1.91 10.08 -9.19
N GLU A 125 2.90 10.54 -9.94
CA GLU A 125 3.11 10.16 -11.34
C GLU A 125 3.54 8.69 -11.48
N GLN A 126 3.27 8.12 -12.66
CA GLN A 126 3.67 6.75 -13.02
C GLN A 126 5.17 6.48 -12.76
N THR A 127 6.03 7.46 -13.05
CA THR A 127 7.48 7.34 -12.90
C THR A 127 7.92 7.08 -11.45
N LEU A 128 7.14 7.53 -10.45
CA LEU A 128 7.43 7.24 -9.06
C LEU A 128 7.20 5.76 -8.73
N PHE A 129 6.12 5.17 -9.26
CA PHE A 129 5.83 3.75 -9.10
C PHE A 129 6.87 2.88 -9.80
N GLU A 130 7.33 3.31 -10.97
CA GLU A 130 8.39 2.61 -11.71
C GLU A 130 9.73 2.62 -10.97
N LYS A 131 10.11 3.77 -10.38
CA LYS A 131 11.30 3.87 -9.51
C LYS A 131 11.18 2.98 -8.27
N ALA A 132 10.00 2.96 -7.64
CA ALA A 132 9.74 2.10 -6.50
C ALA A 132 9.87 0.62 -6.88
N PHE A 133 9.25 0.20 -7.99
CA PHE A 133 9.32 -1.17 -8.49
C PHE A 133 10.76 -1.60 -8.84
N ALA A 134 11.53 -0.73 -9.49
CA ALA A 134 12.91 -1.00 -9.89
C ALA A 134 13.88 -1.24 -8.71
N THR A 135 13.44 -1.01 -7.47
CA THR A 135 14.24 -1.15 -6.26
C THR A 135 13.70 -2.20 -5.27
N LEU A 136 12.71 -3.00 -5.67
CA LEU A 136 12.05 -4.01 -4.81
C LEU A 136 13.00 -5.03 -4.16
#